data_AF-A0AA36FXY2-F1
#
_entry.id   AF-A0AA36FXY2-F1
#
_cell.length_a   1.000
_cell.length_b   1.000
_cell.length_c   1.000
_cell.angle_alpha   90.00
_cell.angle_beta   90.00
_cell.angle_gamma   90.00
#
_symmetry.space_group_name_H-M   'P 1'
#
loop_
_entity.id
_entity.type
_entity.pdbx_description
1 polymer ?
#
loop_
_entity_poly.entity_id
_entity_poly.type
_entity_poly.pdbx_seq_one_letter_code
_entity_poly.pdbx_strand_id
1 'polypeptide(L)'
;MSSTSNPDDKGKNGGKWTGCLYFLLADKKWGRLNPDEVSKYFRDELHADEEIILFSEIRKYNLGDEDNQRVWEESGGCDGGRPYPKRPLRSSGGLIPLLKSVAGWFGYWHEYTIVRSTNWYWSFEKNSTGIFVQRSKNLIDVHCYFAGEARKEDRSEGRSSVVAFHENILDVGKWIVNRGELSATYHYTERNCHHFASLLYEAITRTKGNRRLDNTE
;
A
#
# COMPACT_ATOMS: atom_id res chain seq x y z
N MET A 1 14.81 7.45 36.38
CA MET A 1 14.18 8.64 35.80
C MET A 1 13.22 8.16 34.72
N SER A 2 11.94 7.98 35.07
CA SER A 2 10.91 7.55 34.12
C SER A 2 10.52 8.73 33.25
N SER A 3 10.84 8.66 31.97
CA SER A 3 10.32 9.58 30.96
C SER A 3 8.88 9.18 30.67
N THR A 4 7.92 9.92 31.24
CA THR A 4 6.53 9.88 30.84
C THR A 4 6.40 10.63 29.52
N SER A 5 6.25 9.90 28.41
CA SER A 5 5.90 10.50 27.13
C SER A 5 4.48 11.08 27.19
N ASN A 6 4.39 12.37 26.86
CA ASN A 6 3.14 13.13 26.82
C ASN A 6 2.30 12.65 25.61
N PRO A 7 1.02 12.30 25.76
CA PRO A 7 0.17 11.82 24.66
C PRO A 7 -0.30 12.93 23.70
N ASP A 8 0.11 14.18 23.91
CA ASP A 8 -0.42 15.37 23.21
C ASP A 8 0.52 16.00 22.18
N ASP A 9 1.62 15.34 21.80
CA ASP A 9 2.43 15.82 20.67
C ASP A 9 1.76 15.43 19.33
N LYS A 10 0.60 16.04 19.07
CA LYS A 10 -0.09 16.04 17.77
C LYS A 10 0.76 16.85 16.79
N GLY A 11 1.80 16.21 16.26
CA GLY A 11 2.67 16.73 15.22
C GLY A 11 1.87 17.31 14.06
N LYS A 12 2.04 18.63 13.88
CA LYS A 12 1.20 19.55 13.12
C LYS A 12 1.04 19.32 11.61
N ASN A 13 1.49 18.22 11.03
CA ASN A 13 1.49 18.07 9.57
C ASN A 13 0.87 16.76 9.03
N GLY A 14 0.51 15.78 9.87
CA GLY A 14 -0.08 14.52 9.39
C GLY A 14 -1.53 14.70 8.93
N GLY A 15 -1.92 14.12 7.80
CA GLY A 15 -3.32 14.08 7.36
C GLY A 15 -4.24 13.42 8.40
N LYS A 16 -5.56 13.44 8.16
CA LYS A 16 -6.56 12.86 9.06
C LYS A 16 -6.47 11.32 9.03
N TRP A 17 -5.53 10.78 9.79
CA TRP A 17 -5.33 9.35 9.96
C TRP A 17 -6.55 8.70 10.62
N THR A 18 -7.05 7.62 10.03
CA THR A 18 -8.35 7.05 10.42
C THR A 18 -8.27 5.81 11.30
N GLY A 19 -7.09 5.22 11.48
CA GLY A 19 -6.96 4.02 12.31
C GLY A 19 -7.41 2.72 11.63
N CYS A 20 -7.72 2.75 10.32
CA CYS A 20 -8.39 1.66 9.62
C CYS A 20 -7.66 1.21 8.37
N LEU A 21 -7.98 -0.01 7.95
CA LEU A 21 -7.56 -0.56 6.67
C LEU A 21 -8.65 -0.30 5.64
N TYR A 22 -8.26 0.24 4.49
CA TYR A 22 -9.11 0.42 3.34
C TYR A 22 -8.91 -0.74 2.37
N PHE A 23 -9.99 -1.33 1.90
CA PHE A 23 -9.93 -2.42 0.93
C PHE A 23 -10.78 -2.09 -0.31
N LEU A 24 -10.23 -2.31 -1.51
CA LEU A 24 -10.94 -2.03 -2.75
C LEU A 24 -11.95 -3.15 -3.05
N LEU A 25 -13.24 -2.81 -2.94
CA LEU A 25 -14.35 -3.73 -3.23
C LEU A 25 -14.51 -3.95 -4.74
N ALA A 26 -15.27 -4.99 -5.10
CA ALA A 26 -15.52 -5.35 -6.50
C ALA A 26 -16.19 -4.23 -7.33
N ASP A 27 -16.97 -3.37 -6.69
CA ASP A 27 -17.60 -2.19 -7.31
C ASP A 27 -16.66 -0.98 -7.43
N LYS A 28 -15.37 -1.18 -7.15
CA LYS A 28 -14.30 -0.17 -7.14
C LYS A 28 -14.46 0.91 -6.09
N LYS A 29 -15.22 0.66 -5.02
CA LYS A 29 -15.27 1.55 -3.86
C LYS A 29 -14.36 1.04 -2.75
N TRP A 30 -13.84 1.97 -1.96
CA TRP A 30 -13.10 1.64 -0.75
C TRP A 30 -14.06 1.26 0.37
N GLY A 31 -14.00 -0.01 0.79
CA GLY A 31 -14.49 -0.46 2.08
C GLY A 31 -13.51 -0.06 3.19
N ARG A 32 -14.00 0.04 4.43
CA ARG A 32 -13.19 0.34 5.61
C ARG A 32 -13.33 -0.79 6.62
N LEU A 33 -12.22 -1.23 7.18
CA LEU A 33 -12.13 -2.29 8.18
C LEU A 33 -11.46 -1.75 9.44
N ASN A 34 -12.09 -1.96 10.59
CA ASN A 34 -11.48 -1.74 11.89
C ASN A 34 -10.47 -2.85 12.20
N PRO A 35 -9.50 -2.61 13.10
CA PRO A 35 -8.44 -3.58 13.41
C PRO A 35 -8.95 -4.98 13.78
N ASP A 36 -10.06 -5.07 14.53
CA ASP A 36 -10.72 -6.30 14.95
C ASP A 36 -11.43 -7.04 13.80
N GLU A 37 -11.75 -6.34 12.71
CA GLU A 37 -12.43 -6.90 11.54
C GLU A 37 -11.46 -7.42 10.48
N VAL A 38 -10.22 -6.91 10.43
CA VAL A 38 -9.26 -7.22 9.35
C VAL A 38 -9.02 -8.72 9.21
N SER A 39 -8.70 -9.42 10.31
CA SER A 39 -8.39 -10.86 10.24
C SER A 39 -9.59 -11.69 9.81
N LYS A 40 -10.79 -11.31 10.27
CA LYS A 40 -12.04 -11.97 9.90
C LYS A 40 -12.35 -11.75 8.42
N TYR A 41 -12.28 -10.52 7.95
CA TYR A 41 -12.52 -10.18 6.55
C TYR A 41 -11.54 -10.89 5.61
N PHE A 42 -10.24 -10.88 5.94
CA PHE A 42 -9.22 -11.56 5.13
C PHE A 42 -9.47 -13.06 5.02
N ARG A 43 -9.86 -13.71 6.12
CA ARG A 43 -10.18 -15.14 6.09
C ARG A 43 -11.50 -15.41 5.36
N ASP A 44 -12.58 -14.82 5.83
CA ASP A 44 -13.94 -15.24 5.48
C ASP A 44 -14.36 -14.73 4.10
N GLU A 45 -13.98 -13.50 3.73
CA GLU A 45 -14.40 -12.87 2.46
C GLU A 45 -13.35 -13.01 1.35
N LEU A 46 -12.06 -13.03 1.72
CA LEU A 46 -10.98 -13.07 0.75
C LEU A 46 -10.35 -14.46 0.58
N HIS A 47 -10.63 -15.41 1.48
CA HIS A 47 -9.99 -16.72 1.58
C HIS A 47 -8.45 -16.61 1.61
N ALA A 48 -7.95 -15.59 2.33
CA ALA A 48 -6.54 -15.20 2.30
C ALA A 48 -5.59 -16.20 2.98
N ASP A 49 -6.11 -17.15 3.74
CA ASP A 49 -5.37 -18.28 4.31
C ASP A 49 -4.99 -19.35 3.27
N GLU A 50 -5.73 -19.41 2.15
CA GLU A 50 -5.44 -20.28 1.01
C GLU A 50 -4.49 -19.62 -0.02
N GLU A 51 -4.27 -18.31 0.12
CA GLU A 51 -3.45 -17.50 -0.79
C GLU A 51 -1.97 -17.50 -0.37
N ILE A 52 -1.24 -18.52 -0.78
CA ILE A 52 0.20 -18.64 -0.51
C ILE A 52 0.98 -17.57 -1.27
N ILE A 53 1.86 -16.87 -0.56
CA ILE A 53 2.71 -15.83 -1.14
C ILE A 53 3.86 -16.48 -1.91
N LEU A 54 4.03 -16.07 -3.16
CA LEU A 54 5.06 -16.59 -4.08
C LEU A 54 6.19 -15.58 -4.31
N PHE A 55 5.87 -14.29 -4.25
CA PHE A 55 6.79 -13.22 -4.59
C PHE A 55 6.34 -11.91 -3.96
N SER A 56 7.31 -11.06 -3.59
CA SER A 56 7.06 -9.69 -3.15
C SER A 56 8.05 -8.73 -3.79
N GLU A 57 7.59 -7.51 -4.06
CA GLU A 57 8.43 -6.41 -4.51
C GLU A 57 7.98 -5.09 -3.89
N ILE A 58 8.92 -4.16 -3.72
CA ILE A 58 8.62 -2.76 -3.44
C ILE A 58 8.64 -2.03 -4.77
N ARG A 59 7.68 -1.13 -5.00
CA ARG A 59 7.69 -0.20 -6.13
C ARG A 59 7.58 1.23 -5.65
N LYS A 60 7.93 2.17 -6.53
CA LYS A 60 7.85 3.61 -6.26
C LYS A 60 7.19 4.31 -7.42
N TYR A 61 6.40 5.33 -7.14
CA TYR A 61 5.83 6.18 -8.19
C TYR A 61 5.81 7.64 -7.75
N ASN A 62 5.77 8.55 -8.72
CA ASN A 62 5.78 9.97 -8.42
C ASN A 62 4.39 10.44 -7.98
N LEU A 63 4.33 11.25 -6.93
CA LEU A 63 3.10 11.97 -6.55
C LEU A 63 2.91 13.29 -7.32
N GLY A 64 3.69 13.47 -8.39
CA GLY A 64 4.09 14.77 -8.95
C GLY A 64 3.01 15.85 -9.08
N ASP A 65 3.51 17.10 -9.03
CA ASP A 65 2.78 18.32 -9.38
C ASP A 65 2.10 18.17 -10.75
N GLU A 66 0.89 18.73 -10.89
CA GLU A 66 -0.05 18.48 -11.99
C GLU A 66 0.54 18.65 -13.40
N ASP A 67 1.62 19.44 -13.55
CA ASP A 67 2.25 19.76 -14.83
C ASP A 67 2.99 18.59 -15.52
N ASN A 68 3.44 17.57 -14.78
CA ASN A 68 4.14 16.41 -15.37
C ASN A 68 3.20 15.36 -15.97
N GLN A 69 1.89 15.47 -15.78
CA GLN A 69 0.93 14.46 -16.22
C GLN A 69 0.81 14.36 -17.75
N ARG A 70 1.01 15.48 -18.46
CA ARG A 70 0.83 15.56 -19.92
C ARG A 70 1.89 14.79 -20.71
N VAL A 71 3.12 14.78 -20.23
CA VAL A 71 4.26 14.12 -20.90
C VAL A 71 4.17 12.60 -20.76
N TRP A 72 3.65 12.11 -19.62
CA TRP A 72 3.61 10.67 -19.35
C TRP A 72 2.55 9.91 -20.15
N GLU A 73 1.37 10.54 -20.33
CA GLU A 73 0.30 10.00 -21.18
C GLU A 73 0.74 9.89 -22.66
N GLU A 74 1.62 10.79 -23.11
CA GLU A 74 2.20 10.77 -24.46
C GLU A 74 3.28 9.69 -24.64
N SER A 75 3.98 9.29 -23.56
CA SER A 75 5.02 8.24 -23.59
C SER A 75 4.51 6.79 -23.53
N GLY A 76 3.20 6.57 -23.50
CA GLY A 76 2.61 5.22 -23.56
C GLY A 76 2.44 4.51 -22.22
N GLY A 77 2.40 5.25 -21.11
CA GLY A 77 2.06 4.72 -19.79
C GLY A 77 3.11 3.77 -19.17
N CYS A 78 2.70 3.02 -18.15
CA CYS A 78 3.57 2.16 -17.33
C CYS A 78 4.23 0.98 -18.09
N ASP A 79 3.88 0.77 -19.36
CA ASP A 79 4.29 -0.40 -20.14
C ASP A 79 5.21 -0.06 -21.33
N GLY A 80 5.89 1.09 -21.31
CA GLY A 80 6.98 1.37 -22.26
C GLY A 80 6.54 1.32 -23.72
N GLY A 81 5.38 1.91 -24.05
CA GLY A 81 5.02 2.22 -25.43
C GLY A 81 3.96 1.34 -26.10
N ARG A 82 3.23 0.47 -25.38
CA ARG A 82 1.98 -0.11 -25.93
C ARG A 82 0.78 0.74 -25.50
N PRO A 83 0.12 1.46 -26.43
CA PRO A 83 -1.07 2.22 -26.10
C PRO A 83 -2.20 1.26 -25.73
N TYR A 84 -2.66 1.31 -24.47
CA TYR A 84 -3.88 0.63 -24.07
C TYR A 84 -5.09 1.30 -24.74
N PRO A 85 -6.15 0.53 -25.08
CA PRO A 85 -7.41 1.13 -25.48
C PRO A 85 -7.86 2.05 -24.35
N LYS A 86 -7.99 3.35 -24.67
CA LYS A 86 -8.48 4.37 -23.74
C LYS A 86 -9.78 3.87 -23.13
N ARG A 87 -9.75 3.41 -21.87
CA ARG A 87 -11.00 3.19 -21.14
C ARG A 87 -11.62 4.58 -20.99
N PRO A 88 -12.89 4.80 -21.36
CA PRO A 88 -13.53 6.07 -21.10
C PRO A 88 -13.45 6.32 -19.60
N LEU A 89 -12.79 7.41 -19.21
CA LEU A 89 -12.78 7.98 -17.88
C LEU A 89 -14.24 8.25 -17.51
N ARG A 90 -14.87 7.27 -16.86
CA ARG A 90 -16.19 7.45 -16.27
C ARG A 90 -15.91 8.17 -14.96
N SER A 91 -16.14 9.48 -14.93
CA SER A 91 -16.06 10.26 -13.69
C SER A 91 -17.16 9.78 -12.73
N SER A 92 -16.88 8.73 -11.95
CA SER A 92 -17.71 8.36 -10.83
C SER A 92 -17.45 9.38 -9.73
N GLY A 93 -18.39 10.32 -9.57
CA GLY A 93 -18.42 11.29 -8.49
C GLY A 93 -18.37 10.58 -7.14
N GLY A 94 -17.23 10.74 -6.47
CA GLY A 94 -16.92 10.18 -5.18
C GLY A 94 -15.48 10.52 -4.82
N LEU A 95 -15.09 11.79 -4.99
CA LEU A 95 -13.75 12.28 -4.64
C LEU A 95 -13.57 12.13 -3.12
N ILE A 96 -12.74 11.16 -2.72
CA ILE A 96 -11.91 11.36 -1.54
C ILE A 96 -10.97 12.52 -1.91
N PRO A 97 -10.89 13.62 -1.16
CA PRO A 97 -9.99 14.72 -1.48
C PRO A 97 -8.56 14.19 -1.48
N LEU A 98 -7.97 14.06 -2.67
CA LEU A 98 -6.54 13.79 -2.83
C LEU A 98 -5.82 15.00 -2.20
N LEU A 99 -5.32 14.80 -0.99
CA LEU A 99 -4.77 15.86 -0.14
C LEU A 99 -3.62 16.57 -0.86
N LYS A 100 -3.84 17.85 -1.20
CA LYS A 100 -2.78 18.85 -1.41
C LYS A 100 -1.99 18.98 -0.11
N SER A 101 -0.93 18.18 0.04
CA SER A 101 -0.11 18.09 1.23
C SER A 101 1.22 18.79 1.00
N VAL A 102 1.31 19.99 1.58
CA VAL A 102 2.48 20.84 1.89
C VAL A 102 3.85 20.27 1.50
N ALA A 103 4.37 20.89 0.44
CA ALA A 103 5.68 20.74 -0.17
C ALA A 103 6.83 21.10 0.79
N GLY A 104 7.92 20.33 0.72
CA GLY A 104 9.21 20.74 1.27
C GLY A 104 10.21 19.60 1.48
N TRP A 105 11.06 19.36 0.47
CA TRP A 105 12.45 18.86 0.59
C TRP A 105 12.79 17.36 0.45
N PHE A 106 11.87 16.39 0.58
CA PHE A 106 12.18 14.96 0.30
C PHE A 106 11.38 14.51 -0.93
N GLY A 107 12.04 13.96 -1.95
CA GLY A 107 11.45 13.72 -3.28
C GLY A 107 10.04 13.11 -3.24
N TYR A 108 9.17 13.59 -4.14
CA TYR A 108 7.74 13.25 -4.24
C TYR A 108 7.49 11.81 -4.71
N TRP A 109 8.06 10.82 -4.04
CA TRP A 109 7.88 9.41 -4.38
C TRP A 109 7.02 8.74 -3.32
N HIS A 110 6.02 8.01 -3.76
CA HIS A 110 5.25 7.10 -2.92
C HIS A 110 5.77 5.69 -3.10
N GLU A 111 6.01 4.99 -2.00
CA GLU A 111 6.42 3.59 -2.04
C GLU A 111 5.34 2.65 -1.54
N TYR A 112 5.25 1.50 -2.17
CA TYR A 112 4.25 0.48 -1.88
C TYR A 112 4.79 -0.92 -2.12
N THR A 113 4.16 -1.91 -1.47
CA THR A 113 4.53 -3.32 -1.62
C THR A 113 3.53 -4.03 -2.51
N ILE A 114 4.04 -4.70 -3.54
CA ILE A 114 3.30 -5.67 -4.33
C ILE A 114 3.57 -7.07 -3.80
N VAL A 115 2.52 -7.88 -3.75
CA VAL A 115 2.60 -9.30 -3.39
C VAL A 115 1.90 -10.10 -4.46
N ARG A 116 2.57 -11.13 -4.98
CA ARG A 116 1.95 -12.16 -5.82
C ARG A 116 1.67 -13.37 -4.95
N SER A 117 0.41 -13.72 -4.79
CA SER A 117 -0.04 -14.99 -4.22
C SER A 117 -0.34 -16.01 -5.32
N THR A 118 -0.79 -17.19 -4.94
CA THR A 118 -1.22 -18.27 -5.83
C THR A 118 -2.24 -17.82 -6.87
N ASN A 119 -3.25 -17.04 -6.46
CA ASN A 119 -4.34 -16.68 -7.37
C ASN A 119 -4.45 -15.17 -7.65
N TRP A 120 -3.74 -14.31 -6.92
CA TRP A 120 -3.95 -12.87 -6.97
C TRP A 120 -2.64 -12.08 -6.93
N TYR A 121 -2.71 -10.88 -7.49
CA TYR A 121 -1.74 -9.83 -7.23
C TYR A 121 -2.37 -8.83 -6.26
N TRP A 122 -1.57 -8.35 -5.31
CA TRP A 122 -2.00 -7.45 -4.24
C TRP A 122 -1.11 -6.21 -4.24
N SER A 123 -1.67 -5.04 -3.93
CA SER A 123 -0.89 -3.88 -3.51
C SER A 123 -1.26 -3.45 -2.10
N PHE A 124 -0.24 -3.10 -1.31
CA PHE A 124 -0.34 -2.59 0.05
C PHE A 124 0.34 -1.22 0.13
N GLU A 125 -0.43 -0.19 0.45
CA GLU A 125 0.01 1.21 0.33
C GLU A 125 -0.39 2.00 1.58
N LYS A 126 0.52 2.80 2.14
CA LYS A 126 0.24 3.63 3.31
C LYS A 126 0.35 5.10 2.93
N ASN A 127 -0.71 5.87 3.11
CA ASN A 127 -0.69 7.32 2.85
C ASN A 127 -1.09 8.10 4.11
N SER A 128 -1.34 9.40 4.00
CA SER A 128 -1.67 10.26 5.14
C SER A 128 -3.02 9.95 5.82
N THR A 129 -3.86 9.09 5.23
CA THR A 129 -5.21 8.76 5.73
C THR A 129 -5.34 7.36 6.31
N GLY A 130 -4.50 6.41 5.85
CA GLY A 130 -4.57 5.02 6.29
C GLY A 130 -3.71 4.08 5.44
N ILE A 131 -3.97 2.78 5.62
CA ILE A 131 -3.40 1.70 4.81
C ILE A 131 -4.46 1.22 3.82
N PHE A 132 -4.08 1.08 2.56
CA PHE A 132 -4.92 0.71 1.44
C PHE A 132 -4.45 -0.61 0.85
N VAL A 133 -5.41 -1.50 0.60
CA VAL A 133 -5.18 -2.82 0.02
C VAL A 133 -6.11 -3.03 -1.15
N GLN A 134 -5.56 -3.40 -2.29
CA GLN A 134 -6.32 -3.81 -3.46
C GLN A 134 -5.74 -5.09 -4.04
N ARG A 135 -6.57 -5.83 -4.78
CA ARG A 135 -6.14 -7.04 -5.48
C ARG A 135 -6.70 -7.10 -6.90
N SER A 136 -5.96 -7.73 -7.81
CA SER A 136 -6.42 -8.03 -9.16
C SER A 136 -5.87 -9.37 -9.65
N LYS A 137 -6.55 -9.96 -10.62
CA LYS A 137 -6.02 -11.08 -11.41
C LYS A 137 -4.95 -10.64 -12.40
N ASN A 138 -4.83 -9.34 -12.66
CA ASN A 138 -3.85 -8.77 -13.58
C ASN A 138 -2.81 -7.95 -12.81
N LEU A 139 -1.53 -8.28 -13.01
CA LEU A 139 -0.39 -7.57 -12.41
C LEU A 139 -0.41 -6.07 -12.74
N ILE A 140 -0.76 -5.72 -13.97
CA ILE A 140 -0.79 -4.33 -14.45
C ILE A 140 -1.77 -3.49 -13.65
N ASP A 141 -2.91 -4.07 -13.24
CA ASP A 141 -3.90 -3.33 -12.44
C ASP A 141 -3.32 -2.92 -11.08
N VAL A 142 -2.54 -3.80 -10.44
CA VAL A 142 -1.93 -3.48 -9.15
C VAL A 142 -0.64 -2.68 -9.27
N HIS A 143 0.07 -2.72 -10.40
CA HIS A 143 1.28 -1.92 -10.67
C HIS A 143 0.95 -0.50 -11.12
N CYS A 144 0.02 -0.36 -12.05
CA CYS A 144 -0.22 0.89 -12.73
C CYS A 144 -1.39 1.68 -12.18
N TYR A 145 -2.27 1.08 -11.36
CA TYR A 145 -3.46 1.77 -10.88
C TYR A 145 -3.61 1.68 -9.38
N PHE A 146 -3.97 2.80 -8.77
CA PHE A 146 -4.40 2.90 -7.38
C PHE A 146 -5.84 3.41 -7.36
N ALA A 147 -6.77 2.66 -6.77
CA ALA A 147 -8.21 2.99 -6.78
C ALA A 147 -8.82 3.16 -8.19
N GLY A 148 -8.21 2.57 -9.22
CA GLY A 148 -8.62 2.73 -10.62
C GLY A 148 -8.04 3.97 -11.32
N GLU A 149 -7.30 4.81 -10.59
CA GLU A 149 -6.55 5.95 -11.15
C GLU A 149 -5.12 5.52 -11.47
N ALA A 150 -4.56 6.00 -12.58
CA ALA A 150 -3.20 5.64 -12.98
C ALA A 150 -2.15 6.22 -12.01
N ARG A 151 -1.19 5.40 -11.57
CA ARG A 151 0.01 5.85 -10.86
C ARG A 151 0.90 6.60 -11.85
N LYS A 152 1.33 7.81 -11.48
CA LYS A 152 2.21 8.63 -12.32
C LYS A 152 3.63 8.10 -12.22
N GLU A 153 4.28 7.84 -13.35
CA GLU A 153 5.71 7.53 -13.42
C GLU A 153 6.14 6.42 -12.45
N ASP A 154 5.80 5.17 -12.77
CA ASP A 154 6.34 4.02 -12.05
C ASP A 154 7.87 3.97 -12.23
N ARG A 155 8.57 4.09 -11.11
CA ARG A 155 10.01 3.89 -11.02
C ARG A 155 10.22 2.43 -10.64
N SER A 156 10.67 1.64 -11.62
CA SER A 156 11.01 0.23 -11.43
C SER A 156 12.23 -0.02 -10.52
N GLU A 157 12.70 1.00 -9.78
CA GLU A 157 13.86 0.97 -8.86
C GLU A 157 13.57 0.25 -7.53
N GLY A 158 12.74 -0.78 -7.60
CA GLY A 158 12.30 -1.59 -6.47
C GLY A 158 13.30 -2.67 -6.04
N ARG A 159 13.12 -3.19 -4.82
CA ARG A 159 13.68 -4.48 -4.42
C ARG A 159 12.61 -5.57 -4.57
N SER A 160 12.99 -6.74 -5.04
CA SER A 160 12.08 -7.87 -5.27
C SER A 160 12.69 -9.19 -4.80
N SER A 161 11.86 -10.13 -4.38
CA SER A 161 12.31 -11.45 -3.94
C SER A 161 11.25 -12.51 -4.14
N VAL A 162 11.69 -13.72 -4.48
CA VAL A 162 10.87 -14.93 -4.38
C VAL A 162 10.76 -15.29 -2.90
N VAL A 163 9.54 -15.54 -2.45
CA VAL A 163 9.29 -15.87 -1.04
C VAL A 163 9.54 -17.35 -0.84
N ALA A 164 10.46 -17.67 0.08
CA ALA A 164 10.89 -19.04 0.34
C ALA A 164 9.95 -19.80 1.30
N PHE A 165 8.98 -19.10 1.90
CA PHE A 165 8.12 -19.62 2.97
C PHE A 165 6.67 -19.72 2.53
N HIS A 166 5.95 -20.70 3.08
CA HIS A 166 4.52 -20.90 2.84
C HIS A 166 3.67 -19.92 3.67
N GLU A 167 4.09 -18.66 3.76
CA GLU A 167 3.25 -17.61 4.36
C GLU A 167 2.08 -17.29 3.42
N ASN A 168 0.95 -16.91 4.00
CA ASN A 168 -0.25 -16.56 3.25
C ASN A 168 -0.63 -15.10 3.47
N ILE A 169 -1.58 -14.62 2.66
CA ILE A 169 -2.05 -13.22 2.74
C ILE A 169 -2.76 -12.93 4.07
N LEU A 170 -3.38 -13.93 4.71
CA LEU A 170 -3.96 -13.75 6.04
C LEU A 170 -2.89 -13.36 7.07
N ASP A 171 -1.69 -13.94 6.99
CA ASP A 171 -0.59 -13.61 7.91
C ASP A 171 -0.08 -12.18 7.71
N VAL A 172 -0.12 -11.64 6.49
CA VAL A 172 0.12 -10.21 6.22
C VAL A 172 -0.95 -9.35 6.91
N GLY A 173 -2.22 -9.71 6.81
CA GLY A 173 -3.31 -9.00 7.48
C GLY A 173 -3.15 -8.98 9.01
N LYS A 174 -2.81 -10.12 9.61
CA LYS A 174 -2.49 -10.21 11.04
C LYS A 174 -1.28 -9.38 11.41
N TRP A 175 -0.22 -9.38 10.60
CA TRP A 175 0.99 -8.60 10.85
C TRP A 175 0.68 -7.10 10.92
N ILE A 176 -0.12 -6.58 9.99
CA ILE A 176 -0.56 -5.17 9.98
C ILE A 176 -1.25 -4.81 11.31
N VAL A 177 -2.14 -5.68 11.80
CA VAL A 177 -2.86 -5.46 13.06
C VAL A 177 -1.95 -5.59 14.27
N ASN A 178 -1.23 -6.71 14.40
CA ASN A 178 -0.42 -7.04 15.57
C ASN A 178 0.74 -6.05 15.79
N ARG A 179 1.31 -5.52 14.70
CA ARG A 179 2.34 -4.49 14.76
C ARG A 179 1.78 -3.10 15.12
N GLY A 180 0.45 -2.95 15.14
CA GLY A 180 -0.20 -1.67 15.40
C GLY A 180 -0.07 -0.69 14.24
N GLU A 181 0.18 -1.15 13.01
CA GLU A 181 0.38 -0.27 11.84
C GLU A 181 -0.87 0.58 11.54
N LEU A 182 -2.06 0.06 11.88
CA LEU A 182 -3.31 0.81 11.78
C LEU A 182 -3.39 1.95 12.80
N SER A 183 -2.79 1.80 13.98
CA SER A 183 -2.73 2.87 15.00
C SER A 183 -1.56 3.84 14.78
N ALA A 184 -0.56 3.44 13.99
CA ALA A 184 0.63 4.21 13.72
C ALA A 184 0.36 5.35 12.72
N THR A 185 0.00 6.52 13.26
CA THR A 185 -0.25 7.75 12.50
C THR A 185 0.88 8.07 11.54
N TYR A 186 0.52 8.56 10.36
CA TYR A 186 1.49 8.93 9.33
C TYR A 186 2.44 10.04 9.82
N HIS A 187 3.74 9.75 9.81
CA HIS A 187 4.79 10.73 10.12
C HIS A 187 5.75 10.83 8.94
N TYR A 188 5.92 12.02 8.34
CA TYR A 188 6.67 12.19 7.08
C TYR A 188 8.09 11.64 7.11
N THR A 189 8.76 11.70 8.26
CA THR A 189 10.18 11.32 8.39
C THR A 189 10.40 9.93 8.99
N GLU A 190 9.44 9.37 9.71
CA GLU A 190 9.68 8.17 10.55
C GLU A 190 8.68 7.03 10.30
N ARG A 191 7.44 7.34 9.94
CA ARG A 191 6.34 6.36 9.78
C ARG A 191 5.52 6.69 8.55
N ASN A 192 6.20 6.82 7.42
CA ASN A 192 5.63 7.17 6.12
C ASN A 192 5.39 5.92 5.24
N CYS A 193 5.04 6.15 3.97
CA CYS A 193 4.84 5.10 2.97
C CYS A 193 6.09 4.21 2.77
N HIS A 194 7.28 4.82 2.65
CA HIS A 194 8.56 4.13 2.51
C HIS A 194 8.85 3.19 3.67
N HIS A 195 8.66 3.66 4.90
CA HIS A 195 8.91 2.83 6.08
C HIS A 195 7.96 1.63 6.14
N PHE A 196 6.67 1.84 5.88
CA PHE A 196 5.69 0.77 5.86
C PHE A 196 5.97 -0.26 4.76
N ALA A 197 6.20 0.19 3.52
CA ALA A 197 6.50 -0.69 2.40
C ALA A 197 7.77 -1.53 2.66
N SER A 198 8.79 -0.90 3.25
CA SER A 198 10.04 -1.57 3.61
C SER A 198 9.83 -2.64 4.69
N LEU A 199 9.14 -2.31 5.77
CA LEU A 199 8.85 -3.23 6.86
C LEU A 199 7.98 -4.40 6.44
N LEU A 200 6.96 -4.15 5.62
CA LEU A 200 6.06 -5.19 5.12
C LEU A 200 6.81 -6.14 4.18
N TYR A 201 7.56 -5.59 3.22
CA TYR A 201 8.40 -6.41 2.35
C TYR A 201 9.37 -7.27 3.16
N GLU A 202 10.06 -6.66 4.14
CA GLU A 202 10.96 -7.41 5.01
C GLU A 202 10.23 -8.46 5.80
N ALA A 203 9.02 -8.19 6.29
CA ALA A 203 8.20 -9.17 7.00
C ALA A 203 7.91 -10.41 6.13
N ILE A 204 7.62 -10.21 4.85
CA ILE A 204 7.31 -11.26 3.88
C ILE A 204 8.57 -12.01 3.41
N THR A 205 9.70 -11.33 3.22
CA THR A 205 10.88 -11.90 2.55
C THR A 205 11.98 -12.37 3.52
N ARG A 206 11.74 -12.42 4.83
CA ARG A 206 12.78 -12.81 5.82
C ARG A 206 13.33 -14.19 5.50
N THR A 207 14.64 -14.38 5.58
CA THR A 207 15.28 -15.70 5.58
C THR A 207 15.30 -16.30 6.99
N LYS A 208 15.34 -17.65 7.05
CA LYS A 208 15.23 -18.44 8.29
C LYS A 208 16.28 -17.97 9.32
N GLY A 209 15.85 -17.38 10.43
CA GLY A 209 16.73 -16.92 11.53
C GLY A 209 16.32 -15.59 12.19
N ASN A 210 15.55 -14.74 11.49
CA ASN A 210 15.09 -13.45 12.03
C ASN A 210 13.56 -13.41 12.11
N ARG A 211 13.04 -13.55 13.35
CA ARG A 211 11.67 -13.30 13.86
C ARG A 211 10.48 -13.59 12.91
N ARG A 212 9.66 -14.56 13.30
CA ARG A 212 8.31 -14.83 12.75
C ARG A 212 7.39 -13.60 12.85
N LEU A 213 6.36 -13.55 12.00
CA LEU A 213 5.28 -12.55 12.01
C LEU A 213 4.45 -12.53 13.32
N ASP A 214 4.59 -13.57 14.16
CA ASP A 214 3.89 -13.72 15.44
C ASP A 214 4.64 -13.10 16.64
N ASN A 215 5.91 -12.69 16.47
CA ASN A 215 6.73 -12.17 17.57
C ASN A 215 6.84 -10.64 17.52
N THR A 216 5.77 -9.98 17.92
CA THR A 216 5.79 -8.60 18.43
C THR A 216 5.78 -8.67 19.97
N GLU A 217 6.96 -8.64 20.58
CA GLU A 217 7.13 -8.09 21.94
C GLU A 217 7.13 -6.56 21.88
#